data_AF-A0A920MYI8-F1
#
_entry.id   AF-A0A920MYI8-F1
#
_cell.length_a   1.000
_cell.length_b   1.000
_cell.length_c   1.000
_cell.angle_alpha   90.00
_cell.angle_beta   90.00
_cell.angle_gamma   90.00
#
_symmetry.space_group_name_H-M   'P 1'
#
loop_
_entity.id
_entity.type
_entity.pdbx_description
1 polymer ?
#
loop_
_entity_poly.entity_id
_entity_poly.type
_entity_poly.pdbx_seq_one_letter_code
_entity_poly.pdbx_strand_id
1 'polypeptide(L)'
;MHQPDRHENNTGCGGVCDDSQILTLATTPRGFGRVLMVLVALSGPSTADEKPAAPSPPAPIVATDVKRHVEWLADPARRGRSGEAARQSANYLRDHFQRLKLKPLFGDSYFQPLPGRKDKSGKPLTAGRNVGAMLPGQKSDEIVILSAHYDHLGVRKNAVYPGADDNASGVALMLEIARQLAARKTPPARSVAFVGFDLEERLLWGSRWFAANPPWPLEHVRLFITADMVGRSLGNLPLPTVFCLGSEHAPVLRTVLDRVGTPRGLEVARLGIDLVGTAVTTVRFATARCLSCSSPLANTPTTTRRGTRPRRSTTPS
;
A
#
# COMPACT_ATOMS: atom_id res chain seq x y z
N MET A 1 41.04 19.61 -57.75
CA MET A 1 40.66 21.00 -58.09
C MET A 1 39.77 21.52 -56.97
N HIS A 2 40.24 22.58 -56.31
CA HIS A 2 39.62 23.45 -55.29
C HIS A 2 38.89 22.87 -54.05
N GLN A 3 39.62 22.91 -52.93
CA GLN A 3 39.21 23.36 -51.59
C GLN A 3 38.77 24.86 -51.57
N PRO A 4 38.31 25.43 -50.43
CA PRO A 4 37.59 24.87 -49.26
C PRO A 4 36.42 25.78 -48.77
N ASP A 5 35.67 25.36 -47.74
CA ASP A 5 35.65 26.12 -46.47
C ASP A 5 35.04 25.31 -45.30
N ARG A 6 35.78 25.37 -44.18
CA ARG A 6 35.46 24.79 -42.86
C ARG A 6 34.91 25.89 -41.97
N HIS A 7 34.01 25.53 -41.06
CA HIS A 7 33.98 26.12 -39.72
C HIS A 7 33.71 25.03 -38.68
N GLU A 8 34.80 24.48 -38.15
CA GLU A 8 34.89 24.01 -36.77
C GLU A 8 35.43 25.17 -35.93
N ASN A 9 34.92 25.36 -34.72
CA ASN A 9 35.66 26.02 -33.66
C ASN A 9 35.52 25.22 -32.37
N ASN A 10 36.67 24.72 -31.92
CA ASN A 10 36.97 24.09 -30.66
C ASN A 10 37.87 25.06 -29.88
N THR A 11 37.52 25.42 -28.65
CA THR A 11 38.39 25.99 -27.61
C THR A 11 37.67 25.74 -26.27
N GLY A 12 38.25 25.21 -25.21
CA GLY A 12 39.57 24.66 -24.95
C GLY A 12 39.56 24.08 -23.52
N CYS A 13 40.27 22.96 -23.34
CA CYS A 13 40.67 22.44 -22.03
C CYS A 13 41.72 23.35 -21.38
N GLY A 14 41.82 23.33 -20.04
CA GLY A 14 43.06 23.66 -19.36
C GLY A 14 42.90 24.06 -17.89
N GLY A 15 43.60 23.36 -16.98
CA GLY A 15 44.02 23.96 -15.71
C GLY A 15 43.79 23.11 -14.47
N VAL A 16 44.71 22.20 -14.20
CA VAL A 16 44.90 21.43 -12.96
C VAL A 16 45.74 22.27 -11.98
N CYS A 17 45.57 22.11 -10.66
CA CYS A 17 46.63 21.78 -9.68
C CYS A 17 46.31 22.19 -8.23
N ASP A 18 46.62 21.22 -7.38
CA ASP A 18 46.74 21.15 -5.93
C ASP A 18 47.67 22.24 -5.34
N ASP A 19 47.47 22.57 -4.06
CA ASP A 19 48.59 22.93 -3.18
C ASP A 19 48.14 22.84 -1.70
N SER A 20 48.35 21.63 -1.20
CA SER A 20 48.57 21.30 0.20
C SER A 20 49.77 22.09 0.76
N GLN A 21 49.53 22.98 1.73
CA GLN A 21 50.61 23.55 2.53
C GLN A 21 50.82 22.73 3.81
N ILE A 22 51.80 21.84 3.71
CA ILE A 22 52.53 21.24 4.81
C ILE A 22 53.52 22.28 5.35
N LEU A 23 53.36 22.70 6.61
CA LEU A 23 54.37 23.50 7.30
C LEU A 23 55.29 22.56 8.11
N THR A 24 56.48 22.32 7.56
CA THR A 24 57.59 21.65 8.25
C THR A 24 58.46 22.71 8.92
N LEU A 25 58.70 22.62 10.23
CA LEU A 25 59.79 23.33 10.89
C LEU A 25 60.68 22.34 11.64
N ALA A 26 61.97 22.43 11.31
CA ALA A 26 63.03 21.55 11.73
C ALA A 26 63.53 21.82 13.17
N THR A 27 64.28 20.83 13.64
CA THR A 27 64.96 20.60 14.92
C THR A 27 65.96 21.70 15.32
N THR A 28 66.23 21.97 16.61
CA THR A 28 67.31 21.35 17.43
C THR A 28 67.40 21.99 18.85
N PRO A 29 68.17 21.42 19.82
CA PRO A 29 67.78 21.33 21.22
C PRO A 29 68.52 22.25 22.19
N ARG A 30 67.85 22.64 23.29
CA ARG A 30 68.41 23.02 24.62
C ARG A 30 67.31 22.68 25.62
N GLY A 31 67.48 21.90 26.69
CA GLY A 31 68.55 21.91 27.68
C GLY A 31 67.90 22.23 29.02
N PHE A 32 67.62 21.18 29.81
CA PHE A 32 67.42 21.12 31.27
C PHE A 32 66.65 22.25 32.01
N GLY A 33 65.51 21.86 32.58
CA GLY A 33 64.84 22.59 33.66
C GLY A 33 63.58 21.88 34.11
N ARG A 34 63.69 20.85 34.95
CA ARG A 34 62.55 20.17 35.57
C ARG A 34 61.88 21.14 36.56
N VAL A 35 60.83 21.82 36.10
CA VAL A 35 59.83 22.46 36.98
C VAL A 35 58.55 21.67 36.81
N LEU A 36 58.23 20.86 37.82
CA LEU A 36 56.97 20.14 37.92
C LEU A 36 55.87 21.16 38.29
N MET A 37 55.30 21.83 37.29
CA MET A 37 54.03 22.54 37.45
C MET A 37 52.92 21.49 37.50
N VAL A 38 52.38 21.25 38.70
CA VAL A 38 51.12 20.52 38.87
C VAL A 38 50.00 21.46 38.43
N LEU A 39 49.62 21.39 37.15
CA LEU A 39 48.39 21.97 36.65
C LEU A 39 47.23 21.10 37.15
N VAL A 40 46.51 21.55 38.17
CA VAL A 40 45.22 20.97 38.52
C VAL A 40 44.22 21.42 37.45
N ALA A 41 44.09 20.62 36.39
CA ALA A 41 43.02 20.75 35.44
C ALA A 41 41.72 20.33 36.14
N LEU A 42 40.88 21.29 36.49
CA LEU A 42 39.48 21.06 36.83
C LEU A 42 38.77 20.61 35.56
N SER A 43 38.85 19.32 35.27
CA SER A 43 38.04 18.65 34.27
C SER A 43 36.59 18.67 34.76
N GLY A 44 35.85 19.73 34.44
CA GLY A 44 34.40 19.65 34.47
C GLY A 44 33.96 18.49 33.58
N PRO A 45 32.91 17.73 33.94
CA PRO A 45 32.37 16.73 33.05
C PRO A 45 31.93 17.43 31.76
N SER A 46 32.74 17.28 30.71
CA SER A 46 32.31 17.59 29.37
C SER A 46 31.16 16.64 29.09
N THR A 47 29.94 17.16 29.11
CA THR A 47 28.81 16.49 28.48
C THR A 47 29.14 16.48 26.99
N ALA A 48 29.93 15.49 26.58
CA ALA A 48 29.99 15.11 25.18
C ALA A 48 28.52 14.93 24.77
N ASP A 49 28.07 15.80 23.86
CA ASP A 49 26.76 15.66 23.23
C ASP A 49 26.67 14.23 22.72
N GLU A 50 25.97 13.39 23.48
CA GLU A 50 25.71 12.01 23.12
C GLU A 50 24.80 12.10 21.90
N LYS A 51 25.42 12.00 20.72
CA LYS A 51 24.75 11.94 19.43
C LYS A 51 23.49 11.09 19.61
N PRO A 52 22.27 11.62 19.38
CA PRO A 52 21.05 10.91 19.70
C PRO A 52 21.13 9.50 19.14
N ALA A 53 21.08 8.51 20.05
CA ALA A 53 21.16 7.12 19.69
C ALA A 53 20.18 6.88 18.53
N ALA A 54 20.68 6.33 17.43
CA ALA A 54 19.87 6.08 16.26
C ALA A 54 18.60 5.32 16.72
N PRO A 55 17.37 5.79 16.40
CA PRO A 55 16.16 5.17 16.95
C PRO A 55 16.17 3.66 16.72
N SER A 56 15.85 2.88 17.76
CA SER A 56 15.85 1.43 17.69
C SER A 56 14.91 0.93 16.58
N PRO A 57 15.21 -0.20 15.91
CA PRO A 57 14.26 -0.81 14.98
C PRO A 57 12.94 -1.12 15.70
N PRO A 58 11.80 -1.12 14.98
CA PRO A 58 10.53 -1.46 15.59
C PRO A 58 10.58 -2.85 16.22
N ALA A 59 10.03 -2.98 17.43
CA ALA A 59 9.91 -4.27 18.12
C ALA A 59 9.17 -5.25 17.21
N PRO A 60 9.65 -6.51 17.07
CA PRO A 60 9.09 -7.49 16.14
C PRO A 60 7.61 -7.77 16.43
N ILE A 61 6.88 -8.29 15.43
CA ILE A 61 5.52 -8.77 15.64
C ILE A 61 5.59 -10.02 16.51
N VAL A 62 4.87 -10.01 17.63
CA VAL A 62 4.75 -11.17 18.53
C VAL A 62 3.31 -11.65 18.62
N ALA A 63 3.11 -12.90 19.04
CA ALA A 63 1.79 -13.52 19.09
C ALA A 63 0.76 -12.73 19.91
N THR A 64 1.20 -12.08 20.99
CA THR A 64 0.33 -11.25 21.85
C THR A 64 -0.23 -10.03 21.12
N ASP A 65 0.49 -9.46 20.17
CA ASP A 65 0.01 -8.32 19.39
C ASP A 65 -1.12 -8.74 18.45
N VAL A 66 -0.90 -9.84 17.72
CA VAL A 66 -1.92 -10.41 16.82
C VAL A 66 -3.14 -10.86 17.61
N LYS A 67 -2.93 -11.56 18.72
CA LYS A 67 -4.00 -12.09 19.58
C LYS A 67 -4.94 -11.00 20.08
N ARG A 68 -4.39 -9.85 20.52
CA ARG A 68 -5.17 -8.69 20.96
C ARG A 68 -6.16 -8.21 19.89
N HIS A 69 -5.74 -8.15 18.63
CA HIS A 69 -6.63 -7.74 17.55
C HIS A 69 -7.70 -8.78 17.24
N VAL A 70 -7.31 -10.07 17.21
CA VAL A 70 -8.24 -11.17 16.98
C VAL A 70 -9.30 -11.22 18.07
N GLU A 71 -8.89 -11.18 19.34
CA GLU A 71 -9.81 -11.22 20.49
C GLU A 71 -10.80 -10.05 20.46
N TRP A 72 -10.35 -8.83 20.16
CA TRP A 72 -11.25 -7.68 20.08
C TRP A 72 -12.27 -7.80 18.94
N LEU A 73 -11.84 -8.25 17.76
CA LEU A 73 -12.69 -8.38 16.56
C LEU A 73 -13.68 -9.54 16.70
N ALA A 74 -13.24 -10.64 17.31
CA ALA A 74 -14.01 -11.85 17.52
C ALA A 74 -14.84 -11.82 18.81
N ASP A 75 -14.73 -10.75 19.61
CA ASP A 75 -15.44 -10.60 20.87
C ASP A 75 -16.97 -10.72 20.66
N PRO A 76 -17.71 -11.48 21.50
CA PRO A 76 -19.15 -11.60 21.41
C PRO A 76 -19.90 -10.26 21.38
N ALA A 77 -19.36 -9.19 21.97
CA ALA A 77 -19.90 -7.85 21.90
C ALA A 77 -19.93 -7.27 20.48
N ARG A 78 -19.08 -7.78 19.56
CA ARG A 78 -19.14 -7.45 18.13
C ARG A 78 -20.13 -8.31 17.36
N ARG A 79 -20.86 -9.23 18.01
CA ARG A 79 -22.02 -9.96 17.42
C ARG A 79 -21.76 -10.50 16.00
N GLY A 80 -20.54 -10.96 15.74
CA GLY A 80 -20.12 -11.47 14.44
C GLY A 80 -20.01 -10.44 13.32
N ARG A 81 -19.71 -9.17 13.65
CA ARG A 81 -19.28 -8.11 12.72
C ARG A 81 -20.17 -7.96 11.48
N SER A 82 -21.48 -7.93 11.69
CA SER A 82 -22.46 -7.56 10.65
C SER A 82 -23.21 -6.29 11.05
N GLY A 83 -23.68 -5.53 10.05
CA GLY A 83 -24.44 -4.29 10.28
C GLY A 83 -23.66 -3.27 11.13
N GLU A 84 -24.23 -2.86 12.26
CA GLU A 84 -23.58 -1.87 13.14
C GLU A 84 -22.24 -2.36 13.70
N ALA A 85 -22.13 -3.66 14.00
CA ALA A 85 -20.86 -4.19 14.48
C ALA A 85 -19.77 -4.21 13.40
N ALA A 86 -20.14 -4.38 12.13
CA ALA A 86 -19.20 -4.16 11.02
C ALA A 86 -18.71 -2.72 11.02
N ARG A 87 -19.60 -1.73 11.23
CA ARG A 87 -19.19 -0.31 11.34
C ARG A 87 -18.24 -0.06 12.50
N GLN A 88 -18.42 -0.75 13.63
CA GLN A 88 -17.49 -0.68 14.77
C GLN A 88 -16.12 -1.24 14.40
N SER A 89 -16.06 -2.37 13.70
CA SER A 89 -14.80 -2.90 13.14
C SER A 89 -14.15 -1.92 12.17
N ALA A 90 -14.94 -1.28 11.29
CA ALA A 90 -14.43 -0.28 10.37
C ALA A 90 -13.80 0.92 11.10
N ASN A 91 -14.46 1.39 12.17
CA ASN A 91 -13.94 2.44 13.05
C ASN A 91 -12.64 1.99 13.72
N TYR A 92 -12.59 0.75 14.20
CA TYR A 92 -11.40 0.18 14.81
C TYR A 92 -10.20 0.16 13.87
N LEU A 93 -10.36 -0.22 12.60
CA LEU A 93 -9.30 -0.14 11.59
C LEU A 93 -8.85 1.30 11.37
N ARG A 94 -9.80 2.23 11.14
CA ARG A 94 -9.51 3.67 10.98
C ARG A 94 -8.69 4.18 12.17
N ASP A 95 -9.10 3.88 13.40
CA ASP A 95 -8.45 4.40 14.60
C ASP A 95 -7.01 3.87 14.74
N HIS A 96 -6.76 2.63 14.31
CA HIS A 96 -5.39 2.10 14.22
C HIS A 96 -4.57 2.84 13.16
N PHE A 97 -5.12 3.03 11.97
CA PHE A 97 -4.43 3.77 10.91
C PHE A 97 -4.13 5.22 11.30
N GLN A 98 -5.04 5.88 12.01
CA GLN A 98 -4.84 7.24 12.55
C GLN A 98 -3.75 7.28 13.61
N ARG A 99 -3.73 6.32 14.55
CA ARG A 99 -2.65 6.20 15.55
C ARG A 99 -1.28 6.02 14.91
N LEU A 100 -1.23 5.30 13.79
CA LEU A 100 -0.02 5.11 12.99
C LEU A 100 0.30 6.30 12.06
N LYS A 101 -0.52 7.36 12.08
CA LYS A 101 -0.40 8.55 11.22
C LYS A 101 -0.37 8.23 9.73
N LEU A 102 -1.03 7.14 9.32
CA LEU A 102 -1.19 6.80 7.91
C LEU A 102 -2.18 7.75 7.24
N LYS A 103 -1.96 8.07 5.97
CA LYS A 103 -2.83 8.99 5.23
C LYS A 103 -4.17 8.30 4.88
N PRO A 104 -5.31 9.02 4.86
CA PRO A 104 -6.54 8.48 4.32
C PRO A 104 -6.37 8.08 2.85
N LEU A 105 -7.09 7.05 2.42
CA LEU A 105 -6.92 6.47 1.08
C LEU A 105 -7.88 7.05 0.03
N PHE A 106 -9.05 7.50 0.46
CA PHE A 106 -10.15 7.88 -0.41
C PHE A 106 -10.33 9.41 -0.36
N GLY A 107 -9.32 10.14 -0.84
CA GLY A 107 -9.21 11.58 -0.66
C GLY A 107 -8.92 11.92 0.80
N ASP A 108 -9.76 12.76 1.41
CA ASP A 108 -9.64 13.14 2.83
C ASP A 108 -10.31 12.14 3.79
N SER A 109 -10.76 10.99 3.28
CA SER A 109 -11.52 9.98 4.03
C SER A 109 -10.80 8.64 4.09
N TYR A 110 -10.84 7.99 5.26
CA TYR A 110 -10.46 6.58 5.40
C TYR A 110 -11.55 5.64 4.90
N PHE A 111 -12.75 6.13 4.62
CA PHE A 111 -13.90 5.32 4.25
C PHE A 111 -14.29 5.51 2.79
N GLN A 112 -14.48 4.39 2.08
CA GLN A 112 -15.15 4.33 0.79
C GLN A 112 -16.56 3.77 1.01
N PRO A 113 -17.62 4.60 0.91
CA PRO A 113 -18.99 4.12 1.09
C PRO A 113 -19.38 3.14 -0.01
N LEU A 114 -20.05 2.06 0.38
CA LEU A 114 -20.56 1.04 -0.54
C LEU A 114 -22.02 1.34 -0.89
N PRO A 115 -22.38 1.35 -2.18
CA PRO A 115 -23.77 1.55 -2.57
C PRO A 115 -24.63 0.38 -2.10
N GLY A 116 -25.86 0.71 -1.71
CA GLY A 116 -26.89 -0.21 -1.25
C GLY A 116 -28.19 -0.02 -2.00
N ARG A 117 -29.27 -0.57 -1.44
CA ARG A 117 -30.62 -0.44 -1.99
C ARG A 117 -31.04 1.04 -2.03
N LYS A 118 -31.88 1.40 -2.99
CA LYS A 118 -32.51 2.71 -3.02
C LYS A 118 -33.63 2.79 -1.97
N ASP A 119 -33.79 3.95 -1.35
CA ASP A 119 -34.94 4.23 -0.50
C ASP A 119 -36.21 4.49 -1.34
N LYS A 120 -37.34 4.79 -0.66
CA LYS A 120 -38.63 5.07 -1.32
C LYS A 120 -38.58 6.30 -2.25
N SER A 121 -37.61 7.18 -2.08
CA SER A 121 -37.38 8.37 -2.93
C SER A 121 -36.44 8.10 -4.11
N GLY A 122 -35.90 6.87 -4.22
CA GLY A 122 -34.94 6.49 -5.25
C GLY A 122 -33.49 6.84 -4.92
N LYS A 123 -33.21 7.39 -3.72
CA LYS A 123 -31.85 7.73 -3.28
C LYS A 123 -31.09 6.46 -2.86
N PRO A 124 -29.86 6.22 -3.35
CA PRO A 124 -29.06 5.08 -2.91
C PRO A 124 -28.71 5.18 -1.42
N LEU A 125 -28.99 4.13 -0.65
CA LEU A 125 -28.52 3.98 0.72
C LEU A 125 -27.08 3.46 0.73
N THR A 126 -26.38 3.65 1.85
CA THR A 126 -25.05 3.07 2.06
C THR A 126 -25.18 1.69 2.69
N ALA A 127 -24.76 0.64 1.99
CA ALA A 127 -24.81 -0.74 2.48
C ALA A 127 -23.72 -1.04 3.52
N GLY A 128 -22.56 -0.43 3.35
CA GLY A 128 -21.35 -0.69 4.13
C GLY A 128 -20.25 0.31 3.76
N ARG A 129 -19.01 0.07 4.18
CA ARG A 129 -17.87 0.92 3.82
C ARG A 129 -16.55 0.16 3.82
N ASN A 130 -15.77 0.26 2.75
CA ASN A 130 -14.37 -0.15 2.87
C ASN A 130 -13.60 0.85 3.73
N VAL A 131 -12.54 0.39 4.37
CA VAL A 131 -11.60 1.22 5.13
C VAL A 131 -10.25 1.17 4.46
N GLY A 132 -9.58 2.30 4.29
CA GLY A 132 -8.30 2.35 3.60
C GLY A 132 -7.38 3.40 4.17
N ALA A 133 -6.08 3.07 4.25
CA ALA A 133 -5.03 4.02 4.57
C ALA A 133 -3.78 3.79 3.70
N MET A 134 -2.99 4.85 3.49
CA MET A 134 -1.76 4.85 2.69
C MET A 134 -0.54 5.17 3.55
N LEU A 135 0.50 4.36 3.42
CA LEU A 135 1.87 4.69 3.79
C LEU A 135 2.64 5.10 2.54
N PRO A 136 2.99 6.40 2.37
CA PRO A 136 3.75 6.85 1.21
C PRO A 136 5.13 6.18 1.14
N GLY A 137 5.49 5.73 -0.06
CA GLY A 137 6.84 5.26 -0.36
C GLY A 137 7.67 6.30 -1.11
N GLN A 138 8.90 5.93 -1.44
CA GLN A 138 9.80 6.77 -2.24
C GLN A 138 9.29 6.94 -3.68
N LYS A 139 8.68 5.90 -4.25
CA LYS A 139 7.94 5.94 -5.50
C LYS A 139 6.45 6.03 -5.22
N SER A 140 5.89 7.23 -5.33
CA SER A 140 4.49 7.51 -5.00
C SER A 140 3.49 6.97 -6.02
N ASP A 141 3.94 6.72 -7.25
CA ASP A 141 3.17 6.20 -8.38
C ASP A 141 3.08 4.66 -8.41
N GLU A 142 3.89 3.97 -7.60
CA GLU A 142 3.88 2.51 -7.48
C GLU A 142 3.27 2.09 -6.15
N ILE A 143 2.22 1.27 -6.21
CA ILE A 143 1.42 0.90 -5.04
C ILE A 143 1.44 -0.62 -4.84
N VAL A 144 1.70 -1.03 -3.60
CA VAL A 144 1.45 -2.38 -3.10
C VAL A 144 0.23 -2.33 -2.20
N ILE A 145 -0.76 -3.17 -2.47
CA ILE A 145 -1.97 -3.28 -1.65
C ILE A 145 -1.84 -4.50 -0.75
N LEU A 146 -2.04 -4.31 0.56
CA LEU A 146 -2.28 -5.37 1.53
C LEU A 146 -3.72 -5.23 2.03
N SER A 147 -4.49 -6.30 1.96
CA SER A 147 -5.91 -6.26 2.30
C SER A 147 -6.37 -7.46 3.13
N ALA A 148 -7.49 -7.29 3.80
CA ALA A 148 -8.27 -8.31 4.48
C ALA A 148 -9.73 -7.84 4.53
N HIS A 149 -10.71 -8.73 4.65
CA HIS A 149 -12.08 -8.31 4.96
C HIS A 149 -12.30 -8.31 6.48
N TYR A 150 -13.11 -7.37 6.96
CA TYR A 150 -13.33 -7.19 8.40
C TYR A 150 -14.75 -7.55 8.83
N ASP A 151 -15.68 -7.69 7.89
CA ASP A 151 -17.04 -8.15 8.16
C ASP A 151 -17.06 -9.65 8.46
N HIS A 152 -18.16 -10.11 9.05
CA HIS A 152 -18.41 -11.53 9.18
C HIS A 152 -19.93 -11.85 9.21
N LEU A 153 -20.25 -13.14 9.33
CA LEU A 153 -21.57 -13.73 9.16
C LEU A 153 -22.66 -13.22 10.12
N GLY A 154 -22.30 -12.55 11.22
CA GLY A 154 -23.22 -12.02 12.21
C GLY A 154 -23.78 -13.06 13.18
N VAL A 155 -25.05 -12.86 13.57
CA VAL A 155 -25.81 -13.84 14.38
C VAL A 155 -26.71 -14.65 13.44
N ARG A 156 -26.60 -15.98 13.48
CA ARG A 156 -27.51 -16.88 12.74
C ARG A 156 -28.08 -17.93 13.68
N LYS A 157 -29.39 -18.18 13.60
CA LYS A 157 -30.10 -19.15 14.46
C LYS A 157 -29.72 -19.00 15.95
N ASN A 158 -29.67 -17.77 16.44
CA ASN A 158 -29.27 -17.38 17.80
C ASN A 158 -27.82 -17.67 18.20
N ALA A 159 -26.96 -18.15 17.30
CA ALA A 159 -25.53 -18.29 17.53
C ALA A 159 -24.76 -17.11 16.94
N VAL A 160 -23.81 -16.56 17.72
CA VAL A 160 -22.85 -15.58 17.22
C VAL A 160 -21.77 -16.34 16.45
N TYR A 161 -21.48 -15.88 15.23
CA TYR A 161 -20.33 -16.35 14.45
C TYR A 161 -19.20 -15.34 14.70
N PRO A 162 -18.17 -15.67 15.49
CA PRO A 162 -17.19 -14.68 15.93
C PRO A 162 -16.20 -14.28 14.83
N GLY A 163 -15.83 -15.22 13.96
CA GLY A 163 -14.92 -14.95 12.84
C GLY A 163 -13.47 -14.72 13.24
N ALA A 164 -12.97 -15.44 14.25
CA ALA A 164 -11.60 -15.29 14.74
C ALA A 164 -10.56 -15.58 13.63
N ASP A 165 -10.72 -16.68 12.91
CA ASP A 165 -9.88 -16.98 11.76
C ASP A 165 -10.38 -16.30 10.48
N ASP A 166 -11.69 -16.30 10.27
CA ASP A 166 -12.39 -15.72 9.12
C ASP A 166 -13.16 -14.43 9.52
N ASN A 167 -12.63 -13.23 9.34
CA ASN A 167 -11.25 -12.95 8.95
C ASN A 167 -10.57 -11.95 9.92
N ALA A 168 -10.79 -12.13 11.22
CA ALA A 168 -10.08 -11.32 12.22
C ALA A 168 -8.56 -11.58 12.18
N SER A 169 -8.13 -12.79 11.82
CA SER A 169 -6.72 -13.15 11.65
C SER A 169 -6.03 -12.33 10.55
N GLY A 170 -6.64 -12.18 9.37
CA GLY A 170 -6.09 -11.39 8.27
C GLY A 170 -6.06 -9.90 8.59
N VAL A 171 -7.11 -9.39 9.24
CA VAL A 171 -7.12 -8.00 9.74
C VAL A 171 -6.00 -7.76 10.75
N ALA A 172 -5.79 -8.68 11.70
CA ALA A 172 -4.73 -8.57 12.69
C ALA A 172 -3.34 -8.55 12.03
N LEU A 173 -3.10 -9.42 11.05
CA LEU A 173 -1.87 -9.43 10.25
C LEU A 173 -1.66 -8.09 9.52
N MET A 174 -2.70 -7.56 8.88
CA MET A 174 -2.63 -6.27 8.18
C MET A 174 -2.27 -5.12 9.12
N LEU A 175 -2.91 -5.03 10.29
CA LEU A 175 -2.65 -3.98 11.27
C LEU A 175 -1.23 -4.06 11.85
N GLU A 176 -0.73 -5.26 12.13
CA GLU A 176 0.62 -5.44 12.64
C GLU A 176 1.70 -5.17 11.60
N ILE A 177 1.48 -5.54 10.32
CA ILE A 177 2.38 -5.14 9.23
C ILE A 177 2.35 -3.62 9.04
N ALA A 178 1.18 -2.98 9.13
CA ALA A 178 1.06 -1.53 9.07
C ALA A 178 1.87 -0.87 10.20
N ARG A 179 1.77 -1.39 11.44
CA ARG A 179 2.56 -0.92 12.59
C ARG A 179 4.07 -1.03 12.32
N GLN A 180 4.53 -2.17 11.83
CA GLN A 180 5.94 -2.40 11.51
C GLN A 180 6.45 -1.43 10.45
N LEU A 181 5.70 -1.27 9.36
CA LEU A 181 6.11 -0.42 8.24
C LEU A 181 6.09 1.06 8.60
N ALA A 182 5.06 1.51 9.34
CA ALA A 182 4.95 2.91 9.78
C ALA A 182 6.05 3.33 10.78
N ALA A 183 6.60 2.37 11.53
CA ALA A 183 7.66 2.63 12.50
C ALA A 183 9.08 2.62 11.89
N ARG A 184 9.23 2.33 10.59
CA ARG A 184 10.53 2.40 9.91
C ARG A 184 10.97 3.85 9.72
N LYS A 185 12.27 4.11 9.89
CA LYS A 185 12.86 5.43 9.61
C LYS A 185 12.84 5.76 8.12
N THR A 186 13.15 4.76 7.30
CA THR A 186 13.19 4.90 5.86
C THR A 186 11.85 4.45 5.28
N PRO A 187 11.17 5.31 4.51
CA PRO A 187 9.96 4.93 3.79
C PRO A 187 10.20 3.73 2.87
N PRO A 188 9.19 2.88 2.66
CA PRO A 188 9.28 1.78 1.70
C PRO A 188 9.58 2.30 0.29
N ALA A 189 10.18 1.48 -0.56
CA ALA A 189 10.50 1.87 -1.94
C ALA A 189 9.24 2.25 -2.75
N ARG A 190 8.11 1.62 -2.45
CA ARG A 190 6.79 1.84 -3.06
C ARG A 190 5.78 2.21 -1.99
N SER A 191 4.74 2.93 -2.35
CA SER A 191 3.65 3.21 -1.42
C SER A 191 2.91 1.93 -1.06
N VAL A 192 2.46 1.82 0.19
CA VAL A 192 1.71 0.66 0.69
C VAL A 192 0.33 1.10 1.11
N ALA A 193 -0.69 0.57 0.45
CA ALA A 193 -2.08 0.77 0.80
C ALA A 193 -2.57 -0.41 1.66
N PHE A 194 -3.16 -0.11 2.80
CA PHE A 194 -3.83 -1.07 3.67
C PHE A 194 -5.34 -0.93 3.48
N VAL A 195 -6.02 -2.00 3.07
CA VAL A 195 -7.44 -1.95 2.72
C VAL A 195 -8.24 -3.02 3.46
N GLY A 196 -9.14 -2.58 4.33
CA GLY A 196 -10.16 -3.41 4.97
C GLY A 196 -11.45 -3.43 4.14
N PHE A 197 -11.82 -4.59 3.62
CA PHE A 197 -13.07 -4.76 2.87
C PHE A 197 -14.25 -5.08 3.78
N ASP A 198 -15.41 -4.52 3.43
CA ASP A 198 -16.69 -4.82 4.06
C ASP A 198 -17.53 -5.67 3.11
N LEU A 199 -18.52 -6.37 3.64
CA LEU A 199 -19.48 -7.17 2.88
C LEU A 199 -18.81 -8.20 1.94
N GLU A 200 -17.69 -8.79 2.35
CA GLU A 200 -17.08 -9.94 1.66
C GLU A 200 -18.07 -11.11 1.68
N GLU A 201 -18.65 -11.36 2.85
CA GLU A 201 -19.62 -12.43 3.16
C GLU A 201 -20.99 -12.22 2.49
N ARG A 202 -21.06 -11.17 1.68
CA ARG A 202 -22.18 -10.73 0.87
C ARG A 202 -21.71 -10.55 -0.57
N LEU A 203 -21.11 -11.60 -1.13
CA LEU A 203 -20.69 -11.72 -2.53
C LEU A 203 -19.56 -10.74 -2.90
N LEU A 204 -18.55 -10.61 -2.04
CA LEU A 204 -17.34 -9.82 -2.31
C LEU A 204 -17.64 -8.34 -2.58
N TRP A 205 -18.70 -7.78 -1.96
CA TRP A 205 -19.25 -6.51 -2.41
C TRP A 205 -18.26 -5.35 -2.24
N GLY A 206 -17.57 -5.28 -1.10
CA GLY A 206 -16.58 -4.25 -0.85
C GLY A 206 -15.42 -4.28 -1.84
N SER A 207 -14.83 -5.45 -2.08
CA SER A 207 -13.69 -5.59 -2.99
C SER A 207 -14.09 -5.39 -4.46
N ARG A 208 -15.29 -5.84 -4.86
CA ARG A 208 -15.84 -5.56 -6.20
C ARG A 208 -16.05 -4.06 -6.43
N TRP A 209 -16.61 -3.36 -5.45
CA TRP A 209 -16.81 -1.91 -5.55
C TRP A 209 -15.47 -1.17 -5.61
N PHE A 210 -14.49 -1.58 -4.80
CA PHE A 210 -13.13 -1.02 -4.83
C PHE A 210 -12.46 -1.22 -6.19
N ALA A 211 -12.52 -2.43 -6.75
CA ALA A 211 -11.94 -2.72 -8.06
C ALA A 211 -12.58 -1.92 -9.19
N ALA A 212 -13.89 -1.68 -9.12
CA ALA A 212 -14.61 -0.86 -10.10
C ALA A 212 -14.43 0.65 -9.90
N ASN A 213 -14.11 1.09 -8.68
CA ASN A 213 -13.94 2.50 -8.33
C ASN A 213 -12.65 2.70 -7.53
N PRO A 214 -11.48 2.38 -8.12
CA PRO A 214 -10.23 2.47 -7.39
C PRO A 214 -9.88 3.95 -7.14
N PRO A 215 -9.26 4.28 -6.02
CA PRO A 215 -8.80 5.64 -5.71
C PRO A 215 -7.67 6.15 -6.64
N TRP A 216 -7.13 5.29 -7.52
CA TRP A 216 -6.09 5.60 -8.50
C TRP A 216 -6.24 4.68 -9.73
N PRO A 217 -5.59 5.02 -10.87
CA PRO A 217 -5.48 4.10 -12.00
C PRO A 217 -4.87 2.75 -11.61
N LEU A 218 -5.47 1.64 -12.02
CA LEU A 218 -5.02 0.29 -11.63
C LEU A 218 -3.59 -0.04 -12.10
N GLU A 219 -3.10 0.63 -13.14
CA GLU A 219 -1.71 0.53 -13.64
C GLU A 219 -0.65 0.93 -12.60
N HIS A 220 -1.02 1.71 -11.58
CA HIS A 220 -0.15 2.04 -10.45
C HIS A 220 0.03 0.85 -9.49
N VAL A 221 -0.90 -0.11 -9.48
CA VAL A 221 -0.86 -1.26 -8.57
C VAL A 221 0.13 -2.30 -9.11
N ARG A 222 1.22 -2.50 -8.38
CA ARG A 222 2.27 -3.47 -8.75
C ARG A 222 2.12 -4.82 -8.07
N LEU A 223 1.39 -4.87 -6.95
CA LEU A 223 1.10 -6.08 -6.22
C LEU A 223 -0.16 -5.88 -5.37
N PHE A 224 -1.02 -6.89 -5.33
CA PHE A 224 -2.19 -6.95 -4.47
C PHE A 224 -2.13 -8.25 -3.66
N ILE A 225 -2.05 -8.12 -2.34
CA ILE A 225 -2.01 -9.23 -1.39
C ILE A 225 -3.31 -9.20 -0.58
N THR A 226 -3.98 -10.34 -0.49
CA THR A 226 -5.14 -10.54 0.38
C THR A 226 -4.77 -11.55 1.45
N ALA A 227 -4.93 -11.17 2.71
CA ALA A 227 -4.81 -12.06 3.85
C ALA A 227 -6.22 -12.54 4.22
N ASP A 228 -6.43 -13.85 4.11
CA ASP A 228 -7.69 -14.49 4.43
C ASP A 228 -7.46 -15.83 5.11
N MET A 229 -8.01 -15.98 6.32
CA MET A 229 -7.88 -17.17 7.15
C MET A 229 -6.42 -17.61 7.37
N VAL A 230 -5.66 -16.79 8.12
CA VAL A 230 -4.22 -16.99 8.39
C VAL A 230 -3.94 -17.38 9.85
N GLY A 231 -4.97 -17.70 10.64
CA GLY A 231 -4.89 -17.97 12.07
C GLY A 231 -4.93 -19.44 12.47
N ARG A 232 -5.21 -20.37 11.53
CA ARG A 232 -5.24 -21.81 11.79
C ARG A 232 -4.73 -22.62 10.60
N SER A 233 -4.44 -23.89 10.85
CA SER A 233 -4.14 -24.85 9.79
C SER A 233 -5.40 -25.32 9.04
N LEU A 234 -5.23 -25.61 7.75
CA LEU A 234 -6.30 -26.11 6.89
C LEU A 234 -6.89 -27.41 7.45
N GLY A 235 -8.21 -27.47 7.57
CA GLY A 235 -8.91 -28.65 8.09
C GLY A 235 -8.56 -29.05 9.52
N ASN A 236 -7.92 -28.17 10.31
CA ASN A 236 -7.37 -28.48 11.63
C ASN A 236 -6.30 -29.59 11.59
N LEU A 237 -5.68 -29.80 10.43
CA LEU A 237 -4.53 -30.68 10.28
C LEU A 237 -3.31 -30.02 10.91
N PRO A 238 -2.39 -30.74 11.58
CA PRO A 238 -1.19 -30.18 12.19
C PRO A 238 -0.11 -29.84 11.15
N LEU A 239 -0.51 -29.16 10.07
CA LEU A 239 0.36 -28.74 8.98
C LEU A 239 0.79 -27.30 9.24
N PRO A 240 2.11 -27.02 9.31
CA PRO A 240 2.63 -25.66 9.44
C PRO A 240 2.62 -24.94 8.08
N THR A 241 1.54 -25.08 7.31
CA THR A 241 1.50 -24.67 5.90
C THR A 241 0.67 -23.41 5.73
N VAL A 242 1.25 -22.39 5.11
CA VAL A 242 0.53 -21.25 4.53
C VAL A 242 0.32 -21.52 3.04
N PHE A 243 -0.92 -21.37 2.60
CA PHE A 243 -1.26 -21.48 1.19
C PHE A 243 -1.13 -20.11 0.52
N CYS A 244 -0.31 -20.03 -0.53
CA CYS A 244 -0.18 -18.85 -1.37
C CYS A 244 -0.87 -19.11 -2.71
N LEU A 245 -1.88 -18.31 -3.03
CA LEU A 245 -2.70 -18.46 -4.22
C LEU A 245 -2.51 -17.32 -5.20
N GLY A 246 -2.80 -17.55 -6.48
CA GLY A 246 -2.75 -16.54 -7.55
C GLY A 246 -1.35 -16.33 -8.16
N SER A 247 -0.30 -16.94 -7.59
CA SER A 247 1.07 -16.85 -8.12
C SER A 247 1.23 -17.45 -9.53
N GLU A 248 0.30 -18.30 -9.95
CA GLU A 248 0.18 -18.87 -11.28
C GLU A 248 -0.16 -17.84 -12.37
N HIS A 249 -0.77 -16.71 -12.02
CA HIS A 249 -1.13 -15.66 -12.98
C HIS A 249 0.02 -14.70 -13.31
N ALA A 250 1.12 -14.76 -12.56
CA ALA A 250 2.26 -13.88 -12.75
C ALA A 250 3.58 -14.62 -12.43
N PRO A 251 4.36 -15.05 -13.44
CA PRO A 251 5.60 -15.78 -13.23
C PRO A 251 6.59 -15.09 -12.28
N VAL A 252 6.62 -13.75 -12.27
CA VAL A 252 7.45 -12.96 -11.36
C VAL A 252 7.12 -13.21 -9.88
N LEU A 253 5.86 -13.49 -9.53
CA LEU A 253 5.47 -13.75 -8.15
C LEU A 253 6.02 -15.07 -7.64
N ARG A 254 6.19 -16.08 -8.51
CA ARG A 254 6.86 -17.33 -8.15
C ARG A 254 8.29 -17.06 -7.71
N THR A 255 9.03 -16.28 -8.50
CA THR A 255 10.41 -15.89 -8.17
C THR A 255 10.48 -15.04 -6.91
N VAL A 256 9.50 -14.16 -6.65
CA VAL A 256 9.43 -13.39 -5.41
C VAL A 256 9.26 -14.31 -4.21
N LEU A 257 8.34 -15.30 -4.28
CA LEU A 257 8.13 -16.26 -3.20
C LEU A 257 9.39 -17.11 -2.94
N ASP A 258 10.08 -17.55 -4.01
CA ASP A 258 11.36 -18.27 -3.87
C ASP A 258 12.44 -17.43 -3.17
N ARG A 259 12.50 -16.12 -3.48
CA ARG A 259 13.49 -15.19 -2.92
C ARG A 259 13.21 -14.77 -1.48
N VAL A 260 11.94 -14.56 -1.13
CA VAL A 260 11.54 -14.25 0.26
C VAL A 260 11.91 -15.43 1.17
N GLY A 261 11.86 -16.65 0.64
CA GLY A 261 12.12 -17.87 1.37
C GLY A 261 11.02 -18.15 2.39
N THR A 262 11.21 -19.24 3.16
CA THR A 262 10.23 -19.66 4.16
C THR A 262 10.87 -19.64 5.54
N PRO A 263 10.23 -19.01 6.55
CA PRO A 263 10.70 -19.10 7.93
C PRO A 263 10.81 -20.56 8.41
N ARG A 264 11.77 -20.82 9.30
CA ARG A 264 11.89 -22.15 9.94
C ARG A 264 10.58 -22.51 10.64
N GLY A 265 10.10 -23.74 10.42
CA GLY A 265 8.86 -24.23 11.02
C GLY A 265 7.59 -23.75 10.31
N LEU A 266 7.72 -23.17 9.11
CA LEU A 266 6.61 -22.88 8.21
C LEU A 266 6.89 -23.53 6.84
N GLU A 267 5.83 -23.91 6.15
CA GLU A 267 5.85 -24.33 4.76
C GLU A 267 4.97 -23.40 3.94
N VAL A 268 5.39 -23.09 2.71
CA VAL A 268 4.59 -22.30 1.77
C VAL A 268 4.15 -23.22 0.63
N ALA A 269 2.87 -23.59 0.64
CA ALA A 269 2.27 -24.36 -0.44
C ALA A 269 1.65 -23.40 -1.47
N ARG A 270 2.00 -23.59 -2.75
CA ARG A 270 1.39 -22.83 -3.84
C ARG A 270 0.17 -23.59 -4.34
N LEU A 271 -0.98 -22.95 -4.31
CA LEU A 271 -2.24 -23.54 -4.79
C LEU A 271 -2.84 -22.63 -5.87
N GLY A 272 -3.32 -23.22 -6.97
CA GLY A 272 -4.06 -22.46 -7.96
C GLY A 272 -5.35 -21.90 -7.35
N ILE A 273 -5.66 -20.63 -7.60
CA ILE A 273 -6.87 -19.97 -7.10
C ILE A 273 -8.14 -20.64 -7.63
N ASP A 274 -8.05 -21.30 -8.79
CA ASP A 274 -9.14 -22.09 -9.38
C ASP A 274 -9.61 -23.23 -8.47
N LEU A 275 -8.74 -23.75 -7.59
CA LEU A 275 -9.06 -24.85 -6.67
C LEU A 275 -9.94 -24.41 -5.48
N VAL A 276 -10.01 -23.11 -5.19
CA VAL A 276 -10.84 -22.56 -4.11
C VAL A 276 -12.19 -22.06 -4.64
N GLY A 277 -12.42 -22.20 -5.95
CA GLY A 277 -13.65 -21.76 -6.61
C GLY A 277 -13.78 -20.24 -6.59
N THR A 278 -13.02 -19.56 -7.43
CA THR A 278 -13.38 -18.17 -7.76
C THR A 278 -14.51 -18.21 -8.77
N ALA A 279 -15.66 -17.61 -8.44
CA ALA A 279 -16.57 -17.16 -9.48
C ALA A 279 -15.86 -16.06 -10.26
N VAL A 280 -14.99 -16.45 -11.21
CA VAL A 280 -14.30 -15.54 -12.14
C VAL A 280 -15.38 -14.83 -12.96
N THR A 281 -15.91 -13.76 -12.40
CA THR A 281 -16.65 -12.78 -13.17
C THR A 281 -15.59 -11.85 -13.69
N THR A 282 -15.10 -12.12 -14.90
CA THR A 282 -14.26 -11.20 -15.64
C THR A 282 -15.04 -9.89 -15.78
N VAL A 283 -14.84 -8.94 -14.88
CA VAL A 283 -15.30 -7.57 -15.10
C VAL A 283 -14.40 -7.04 -16.19
N ARG A 284 -14.90 -7.00 -17.43
CA ARG A 284 -14.21 -6.31 -18.53
C ARG A 284 -14.11 -4.85 -18.13
N PHE A 285 -12.92 -4.43 -17.71
CA PHE A 285 -12.60 -3.01 -17.60
C PHE A 285 -12.65 -2.42 -19.01
N ALA A 286 -13.74 -1.73 -19.33
CA ALA A 286 -13.77 -0.87 -20.49
C ALA A 286 -12.79 0.28 -20.19
N THR A 287 -11.59 0.21 -20.75
CA THR A 287 -10.69 1.36 -20.79
C THR A 287 -11.44 2.50 -21.45
N ALA A 288 -11.82 3.52 -20.67
CA ALA A 288 -12.32 4.76 -21.21
C ALA A 288 -11.22 5.32 -22.11
N ARG A 289 -11.41 5.27 -23.43
CA ARG A 289 -10.57 6.02 -24.37
C ARG A 289 -10.62 7.47 -23.92
N CYS A 290 -9.48 7.99 -23.50
CA CYS A 290 -9.26 9.43 -23.38
C CYS A 290 -9.60 10.05 -24.75
N LEU A 291 -10.75 10.71 -24.84
CA LEU A 291 -10.99 11.68 -25.89
C LEU A 291 -10.08 12.86 -25.56
N SER A 292 -8.91 12.86 -26.17
CA SER A 292 -7.94 13.94 -26.08
C SER A 292 -8.59 15.27 -26.46
N CYS A 293 -8.28 16.29 -25.66
CA CYS A 293 -8.55 17.70 -25.92
C CYS A 293 -8.27 18.10 -27.37
N SER A 294 -9.25 18.74 -28.01
CA SER A 294 -9.02 19.62 -29.16
C SER A 294 -9.42 21.03 -28.72
N SER A 295 -8.43 21.90 -28.54
CA SER A 295 -8.66 23.35 -28.36
C SER A 295 -8.98 24.01 -29.72
N PRO A 296 -9.64 25.17 -29.74
CA PRO A 296 -10.28 25.72 -30.92
C PRO A 296 -9.32 26.62 -31.72
N LEU A 297 -9.28 26.47 -33.04
CA LEU A 297 -8.73 27.47 -33.97
C LEU A 297 -9.61 27.59 -35.22
N ALA A 298 -9.64 28.81 -35.73
CA ALA A 298 -10.69 29.44 -36.52
C ALA A 298 -10.66 29.18 -38.04
N ASN A 299 -11.82 29.42 -38.68
CA ASN A 299 -12.11 29.83 -40.08
C ASN A 299 -11.56 28.94 -41.22
N THR A 300 -12.30 28.58 -42.27
CA THR A 300 -13.17 29.35 -43.19
C THR A 300 -14.12 28.40 -43.97
N PRO A 301 -15.15 28.90 -44.68
CA PRO A 301 -16.22 28.08 -45.25
C PRO A 301 -15.94 27.66 -46.70
N THR A 302 -16.34 26.43 -47.06
CA THR A 302 -16.46 26.02 -48.46
C THR A 302 -17.79 25.34 -48.72
N THR A 303 -18.58 26.03 -49.54
CA THR A 303 -19.79 25.61 -50.24
C THR A 303 -19.69 24.22 -50.85
N THR A 304 -20.76 23.40 -50.79
CA THR A 304 -21.61 23.10 -51.97
C THR A 304 -22.76 22.13 -51.70
N ARG A 305 -23.94 22.56 -52.18
CA ARG A 305 -25.04 21.83 -52.81
C ARG A 305 -25.88 20.81 -52.01
N ARG A 306 -27.06 21.30 -51.59
CA ARG A 306 -28.27 20.51 -51.30
C ARG A 306 -28.83 19.86 -52.57
N GLY A 307 -29.02 18.55 -52.54
CA GLY A 307 -29.96 17.80 -53.38
C GLY A 307 -31.14 17.34 -52.53
N THR A 308 -32.34 17.62 -53.01
CA THR A 308 -33.65 17.48 -52.36
C THR A 308 -34.18 16.04 -52.34
N ARG A 309 -34.69 15.59 -51.17
CA ARG A 309 -35.93 14.81 -50.81
C ARG A 309 -36.41 13.62 -51.70
N PRO A 310 -37.34 12.73 -51.24
CA PRO A 310 -38.05 12.68 -49.95
C PRO A 310 -38.22 11.29 -49.27
N ARG A 311 -38.75 11.38 -48.05
CA ARG A 311 -39.33 10.35 -47.16
C ARG A 311 -40.28 9.36 -47.86
N ARG A 312 -40.31 8.13 -47.35
CA ARG A 312 -41.56 7.36 -47.17
C ARG A 312 -41.67 6.81 -45.75
N SER A 313 -42.87 7.00 -45.22
CA SER A 313 -43.42 6.57 -43.94
C SER A 313 -43.79 5.09 -43.95
N THR A 314 -43.57 4.41 -42.83
CA THR A 314 -44.23 3.14 -42.50
C THR A 314 -45.09 3.34 -41.25
N THR A 315 -46.33 2.86 -41.34
CA THR A 315 -47.27 2.68 -40.24
C THR A 315 -47.76 1.22 -40.27
N PRO A 316 -48.32 0.71 -39.15
CA PRO A 316 -47.91 -0.58 -38.59
C PRO A 316 -48.95 -1.69 -38.77
N SER A 317 -48.50 -2.93 -38.56
CA SER A 317 -49.21 -4.02 -37.87
C SER A 317 -48.16 -5.05 -37.44
#